data_AF-A0A7J7NP85-F1
#
_entry.id   AF-A0A7J7NP85-F1
#
_cell.length_a   1.000
_cell.length_b   1.000
_cell.length_c   1.000
_cell.angle_alpha   90.00
_cell.angle_beta   90.00
_cell.angle_gamma   90.00
#
_symmetry.space_group_name_H-M   'P 1'
#
loop_
_entity.id
_entity.type
_entity.pdbx_description
1 polymer ?
#
loop_
_entity_poly.entity_id
_entity_poly.type
_entity_poly.pdbx_seq_one_letter_code
_entity_poly.pdbx_strand_id
1 'polypeptide(L)'
;QAIDVSKKQAKARKSMGNPDYTLKMESAEAKLQELKSNVAILEKEATAAMTAVEAQQQRLTLQRVISMVESERTYHSRVLQILDQLESEMVSERQRIEASPSPVVDNTMPPPPSYEEVNGVFSPSTYEGVTDAMGYFLGEVVHPYQAKSDVELNLFIGDYVIVRKVSNNEWAEGESKEREGWLPFGYVERRERVLASKATEVF
;
A
#
# COMPACT_ATOMS: atom_id res chain seq x y z
N GLN A 1 -61.09 34.39 53.32
CA GLN A 1 -59.70 34.15 52.86
C GLN A 1 -58.85 33.29 53.81
N ALA A 2 -59.02 33.36 55.14
CA ALA A 2 -58.21 32.58 56.09
C ALA A 2 -58.46 31.04 56.07
N ILE A 3 -59.66 30.61 55.71
CA ILE A 3 -60.10 29.20 55.75
C ILE A 3 -59.43 28.33 54.68
N ASP A 4 -59.17 28.89 53.50
CA ASP A 4 -58.47 28.19 52.41
C ASP A 4 -56.98 28.01 52.70
N VAL A 5 -56.35 29.00 53.33
CA VAL A 5 -54.94 28.93 53.74
C VAL A 5 -54.76 27.82 54.79
N SER A 6 -55.69 27.71 55.75
CA SER A 6 -55.69 26.64 56.76
C SER A 6 -55.93 25.25 56.16
N LYS A 7 -56.82 25.09 55.16
CA LYS A 7 -57.00 23.81 54.46
C LYS A 7 -55.76 23.44 53.62
N LYS A 8 -55.12 24.40 52.97
CA LYS A 8 -53.90 24.18 52.18
C LYS A 8 -52.71 23.83 53.07
N GLN A 9 -52.55 24.50 54.21
CA GLN A 9 -51.53 24.18 55.22
C GLN A 9 -51.80 22.84 55.92
N ALA A 10 -53.05 22.49 56.20
CA ALA A 10 -53.41 21.18 56.75
C ALA A 10 -53.21 20.05 55.74
N LYS A 11 -53.46 20.30 54.44
CA LYS A 11 -53.18 19.34 53.36
C LYS A 11 -51.68 19.18 53.12
N ALA A 12 -50.90 20.26 53.22
CA ALA A 12 -49.43 20.21 53.20
C ALA A 12 -48.86 19.48 54.43
N ARG A 13 -49.41 19.68 55.63
CA ARG A 13 -49.03 18.95 56.85
C ARG A 13 -49.44 17.47 56.81
N LYS A 14 -50.63 17.13 56.28
CA LYS A 14 -51.06 15.74 56.06
C LYS A 14 -50.27 15.04 54.96
N SER A 15 -49.84 15.78 53.93
CA SER A 15 -48.94 15.29 52.89
C SER A 15 -47.54 14.95 53.43
N MET A 16 -47.10 15.63 54.48
CA MET A 16 -45.79 15.46 55.11
C MET A 16 -45.71 14.23 56.04
N GLY A 17 -46.85 13.59 56.33
CA GLY A 17 -46.95 12.41 57.19
C GLY A 17 -47.81 11.30 56.61
N ASN A 18 -48.01 11.28 55.28
CA ASN A 18 -48.71 10.18 54.64
C ASN A 18 -47.72 9.01 54.40
N PRO A 19 -47.86 7.88 55.11
CA PRO A 19 -46.91 6.77 55.09
C PRO A 19 -46.68 6.21 53.68
N ASP A 20 -47.68 6.27 52.79
CA ASP A 20 -47.57 5.78 51.42
C ASP A 20 -46.59 6.60 50.56
N TYR A 21 -46.48 7.91 50.82
CA TYR A 21 -45.53 8.76 50.10
C TYR A 21 -44.11 8.58 50.63
N THR A 22 -43.95 8.39 51.94
CA THR A 22 -42.67 8.10 52.57
C THR A 22 -42.09 6.79 52.05
N LEU A 23 -42.89 5.73 51.98
CA LEU A 23 -42.46 4.42 51.45
C LEU A 23 -42.05 4.49 49.97
N LYS A 24 -42.77 5.27 49.16
CA LYS A 24 -42.42 5.49 47.76
C LYS A 24 -41.12 6.28 47.61
N MET A 25 -40.91 7.28 48.46
CA MET A 25 -39.66 8.05 48.49
C MET A 25 -38.48 7.16 48.86
N GLU A 26 -38.62 6.34 49.92
CA GLU A 26 -37.61 5.39 50.35
C GLU A 26 -37.30 4.35 49.26
N SER A 27 -38.34 3.82 48.58
CA SER A 27 -38.16 2.93 47.43
C SER A 27 -37.43 3.61 46.26
N ALA A 28 -37.74 4.89 45.99
CA ALA A 28 -37.06 5.66 44.96
C ALA A 28 -35.59 5.95 45.33
N GLU A 29 -35.30 6.23 46.60
CA GLU A 29 -33.94 6.44 47.11
C GLU A 29 -33.11 5.16 47.04
N ALA A 30 -33.69 4.01 47.42
CA ALA A 30 -33.04 2.70 47.28
C ALA A 30 -32.68 2.39 45.82
N LYS A 31 -33.61 2.63 44.88
CA LYS A 31 -33.36 2.47 43.44
C LYS A 31 -32.30 3.44 42.92
N LEU A 32 -32.26 4.67 43.43
CA LEU A 32 -31.25 5.65 43.05
C LEU A 32 -29.86 5.23 43.54
N GLN A 33 -29.76 4.70 44.77
CA GLN A 33 -28.50 4.16 45.27
C GLN A 33 -28.05 2.93 44.46
N GLU A 34 -28.97 2.04 44.11
CA GLU A 34 -28.69 0.90 43.24
C GLU A 34 -28.18 1.36 41.87
N LEU A 35 -28.87 2.29 41.22
CA LEU A 35 -28.45 2.83 39.93
C LEU A 35 -27.08 3.50 40.02
N LYS A 36 -26.82 4.27 41.08
CA LYS A 36 -25.52 4.91 41.30
C LYS A 36 -24.39 3.88 41.46
N SER A 37 -24.64 2.80 42.21
CA SER A 37 -23.70 1.69 42.34
C SER A 37 -23.43 1.02 40.99
N ASN A 38 -24.48 0.76 40.22
CA ASN A 38 -24.35 0.13 38.89
C ASN A 38 -23.56 1.02 37.92
N VAL A 39 -23.79 2.33 37.93
CA VAL A 39 -23.02 3.28 37.11
C VAL A 39 -21.55 3.30 37.53
N ALA A 40 -21.25 3.30 38.83
CA ALA A 40 -19.86 3.26 39.31
C ALA A 40 -19.12 1.97 38.90
N ILE A 41 -19.81 0.83 38.90
CA ILE A 41 -19.24 -0.44 38.39
C ILE A 41 -18.98 -0.32 36.89
N LEU A 42 -19.96 0.18 36.13
CA LEU A 42 -19.84 0.34 34.69
C LEU A 42 -18.69 1.29 34.30
N GLU A 43 -18.50 2.39 35.03
CA GLU A 43 -17.36 3.30 34.82
C GLU A 43 -16.01 2.61 35.05
N LYS A 44 -15.92 1.79 36.10
CA LYS A 44 -14.71 1.00 36.38
C LYS A 44 -14.46 -0.05 35.29
N GLU A 45 -15.49 -0.71 34.80
CA GLU A 45 -15.36 -1.69 33.72
C GLU A 45 -14.98 -1.02 32.40
N ALA A 46 -15.59 0.13 32.07
CA ALA A 46 -15.28 0.88 30.88
C ALA A 46 -13.81 1.35 30.87
N THR A 47 -13.33 1.91 31.99
CA THR A 47 -11.92 2.34 32.12
C THR A 47 -10.94 1.16 32.02
N ALA A 48 -11.26 0.01 32.63
CA ALA A 48 -10.47 -1.20 32.51
C ALA A 48 -10.44 -1.74 31.06
N ALA A 49 -11.58 -1.76 30.38
CA ALA A 49 -11.70 -2.20 28.99
C ALA A 49 -10.90 -1.28 28.04
N MET A 50 -11.00 0.04 28.21
CA MET A 50 -10.23 1.00 27.42
C MET A 50 -8.72 0.80 27.58
N THR A 51 -8.25 0.61 28.82
CA THR A 51 -6.84 0.34 29.11
C THR A 51 -6.36 -0.96 28.47
N ALA A 52 -7.20 -2.01 28.49
CA ALA A 52 -6.89 -3.29 27.87
C ALA A 52 -6.78 -3.18 26.35
N VAL A 53 -7.67 -2.42 25.70
CA VAL A 53 -7.63 -2.16 24.25
C VAL A 53 -6.37 -1.39 23.88
N GLU A 54 -5.99 -0.37 24.64
CA GLU A 54 -4.77 0.39 24.39
C GLU A 54 -3.52 -0.49 24.48
N ALA A 55 -3.40 -1.30 25.54
CA ALA A 55 -2.29 -2.23 25.71
C ALA A 55 -2.21 -3.27 24.57
N GLN A 56 -3.37 -3.80 24.15
CA GLN A 56 -3.45 -4.72 23.02
C GLN A 56 -3.00 -4.04 21.72
N GLN A 57 -3.46 -2.82 21.46
CA GLN A 57 -3.09 -2.06 20.27
C GLN A 57 -1.59 -1.76 20.24
N GLN A 58 -1.00 -1.35 21.35
CA GLN A 58 0.44 -1.11 21.46
C GLN A 58 1.24 -2.39 21.15
N ARG A 59 0.84 -3.53 21.73
CA ARG A 59 1.49 -4.82 21.48
C ARG A 59 1.40 -5.24 20.00
N LEU A 60 0.23 -5.12 19.39
CA LEU A 60 0.03 -5.49 17.99
C LEU A 60 0.82 -4.57 17.05
N THR A 61 0.80 -3.26 17.30
CA THR A 61 1.60 -2.29 16.54
C THR A 61 3.08 -2.62 16.62
N LEU A 62 3.59 -2.89 17.83
CA LEU A 62 5.00 -3.26 18.01
C LEU A 62 5.35 -4.54 17.24
N GLN A 63 4.52 -5.58 17.33
CA GLN A 63 4.74 -6.82 16.58
C GLN A 63 4.81 -6.57 15.07
N ARG A 64 3.91 -5.75 14.51
CA ARG A 64 3.92 -5.40 13.08
C ARG A 64 5.21 -4.68 12.68
N VAL A 65 5.66 -3.71 13.48
CA VAL A 65 6.89 -2.97 13.20
C VAL A 65 8.11 -3.88 13.25
N ILE A 66 8.19 -4.76 14.25
CA ILE A 66 9.27 -5.75 14.36
C ILE A 66 9.30 -6.63 13.09
N SER A 67 8.17 -7.22 12.72
CA SER A 67 8.10 -8.09 11.54
C SER A 67 8.48 -7.35 10.25
N MET A 68 8.08 -6.08 10.10
CA MET A 68 8.45 -5.27 8.95
C MET A 68 9.97 -5.04 8.87
N VAL A 69 10.60 -4.69 9.99
CA VAL A 69 12.06 -4.48 10.06
C VAL A 69 12.81 -5.80 9.81
N GLU A 70 12.33 -6.91 10.36
CA GLU A 70 12.92 -8.23 10.15
C GLU A 70 12.82 -8.67 8.68
N SER A 71 11.69 -8.43 8.01
CA SER A 71 11.55 -8.72 6.59
C SER A 71 12.51 -7.88 5.74
N GLU A 72 12.66 -6.61 6.05
CA GLU A 72 13.56 -5.69 5.33
C GLU A 72 15.03 -6.11 5.50
N ARG A 73 15.41 -6.46 6.73
CA ARG A 73 16.75 -7.01 7.01
C ARG A 73 17.01 -8.29 6.21
N THR A 74 16.01 -9.16 6.15
CA THR A 74 16.12 -10.45 5.43
C THR A 74 16.25 -10.25 3.93
N TYR A 75 15.48 -9.31 3.35
CA TYR A 75 15.57 -8.94 1.95
C TYR A 75 16.99 -8.50 1.58
N HIS A 76 17.53 -7.52 2.30
CA HIS A 76 18.89 -7.02 2.06
C HIS A 76 19.95 -8.09 2.27
N SER A 77 19.81 -8.93 3.31
CA SER A 77 20.72 -10.05 3.54
C SER A 77 20.75 -11.01 2.36
N ARG A 78 19.60 -11.25 1.72
CA ARG A 78 19.51 -12.12 0.55
C ARG A 78 20.13 -11.48 -0.69
N VAL A 79 19.93 -10.17 -0.88
CA VAL A 79 20.57 -9.42 -1.98
C VAL A 79 22.09 -9.52 -1.87
N LEU A 80 22.66 -9.30 -0.67
CA LEU A 80 24.09 -9.42 -0.45
C LEU A 80 24.62 -10.82 -0.79
N GLN A 81 23.93 -11.88 -0.34
CA GLN A 81 24.33 -13.26 -0.67
C GLN A 81 24.37 -13.54 -2.18
N ILE A 82 23.43 -12.98 -2.93
CA ILE A 82 23.40 -13.14 -4.39
C ILE A 82 24.59 -12.42 -5.03
N LEU A 83 24.90 -11.21 -4.56
CA LEU A 83 26.03 -10.43 -5.07
C LEU A 83 27.37 -11.10 -4.76
N ASP A 84 27.56 -11.62 -3.54
CA ASP A 84 28.77 -12.35 -3.15
C ASP A 84 28.98 -13.60 -4.03
N GLN A 85 27.90 -14.33 -4.32
CA GLN A 85 27.94 -15.49 -5.21
C GLN A 85 28.30 -15.09 -6.64
N LEU A 86 27.69 -14.03 -7.16
CA LEU A 86 27.97 -13.53 -8.50
C LEU A 86 29.42 -13.03 -8.62
N GLU A 87 29.95 -12.35 -7.61
CA GLU A 87 31.35 -11.92 -7.58
C GLU A 87 32.29 -13.13 -7.67
N SER A 88 32.04 -14.18 -6.87
CA SER A 88 32.81 -15.42 -6.90
C SER A 88 32.81 -16.09 -8.27
N GLU A 89 31.65 -16.13 -8.93
CA GLU A 89 31.52 -16.65 -10.30
C GLU A 89 32.27 -15.79 -11.31
N MET A 90 32.14 -14.46 -11.24
CA MET A 90 32.84 -13.54 -12.12
C MET A 90 34.37 -13.63 -11.97
N VAL A 91 34.88 -13.77 -10.75
CA VAL A 91 36.32 -13.96 -10.49
C VAL A 91 36.80 -15.29 -11.06
N SER A 92 36.04 -16.36 -10.86
CA SER A 92 36.36 -17.69 -11.40
C SER A 92 36.39 -17.67 -12.93
N GLU A 93 35.41 -17.02 -13.55
CA GLU A 93 35.32 -16.87 -15.00
C GLU A 93 36.48 -16.03 -15.56
N ARG A 94 36.82 -14.91 -14.89
CA ARG A 94 37.99 -14.11 -15.25
C ARG A 94 39.29 -14.91 -15.20
N GLN A 95 39.52 -15.66 -14.13
CA GLN A 95 40.70 -16.52 -14.00
C GLN A 95 40.74 -17.58 -15.10
N ARG A 96 39.59 -18.17 -15.47
CA ARG A 96 39.50 -19.14 -16.57
C ARG A 96 39.89 -18.53 -17.91
N ILE A 97 39.40 -17.33 -18.21
CA ILE A 97 39.72 -16.60 -19.46
C ILE A 97 41.22 -16.26 -19.48
N GLU A 98 41.77 -15.76 -18.38
CA GLU A 98 43.17 -15.33 -18.28
C GLU A 98 44.16 -16.50 -18.25
N ALA A 99 43.75 -17.66 -17.71
CA ALA A 99 44.53 -18.89 -17.74
C ALA A 99 44.47 -19.63 -19.08
N SER A 100 43.59 -19.22 -20.01
CA SER A 100 43.53 -19.77 -21.36
C SER A 100 44.54 -19.04 -22.26
N PRO A 101 45.58 -19.72 -22.77
CA PRO A 101 46.54 -19.08 -23.66
C PRO A 101 45.87 -18.86 -25.03
N SER A 102 45.45 -17.63 -25.33
CA SER A 102 45.15 -17.26 -26.71
C SER A 102 46.48 -17.18 -27.50
N PRO A 103 46.53 -17.70 -28.74
CA PRO A 103 47.73 -17.59 -29.54
C PRO A 103 47.99 -16.12 -29.85
N VAL A 104 49.19 -15.66 -29.50
CA VAL A 104 49.69 -14.32 -29.80
C VAL A 104 49.75 -14.17 -31.32
N VAL A 105 48.74 -13.52 -31.91
CA VAL A 105 48.83 -13.02 -33.28
C VAL A 105 49.22 -11.55 -33.20
N ASP A 106 50.51 -11.33 -33.42
CA ASP A 106 51.15 -10.04 -33.56
C ASP A 106 50.63 -9.36 -34.85
N ASN A 107 49.84 -8.27 -34.75
CA ASN A 107 49.87 -7.09 -35.63
C ASN A 107 48.61 -6.20 -35.54
N THR A 108 48.84 -4.94 -35.13
CA THR A 108 48.15 -3.69 -35.55
C THR A 108 46.61 -3.64 -35.46
N MET A 109 46.09 -3.26 -34.29
CA MET A 109 44.72 -2.74 -34.17
C MET A 109 44.78 -1.19 -34.23
N PRO A 110 44.10 -0.53 -35.19
CA PRO A 110 44.03 0.93 -35.20
C PRO A 110 43.21 1.44 -33.99
N PRO A 111 43.52 2.63 -33.42
CA PRO A 111 42.73 3.17 -32.33
C PRO A 111 41.28 3.46 -32.80
N PRO A 112 40.26 3.22 -31.95
CA PRO A 112 38.89 3.56 -32.29
C PRO A 112 38.75 5.08 -32.52
N PRO A 113 37.87 5.52 -33.45
CA PRO A 113 37.68 6.93 -33.72
C PRO A 113 37.13 7.67 -32.48
N SER A 114 37.58 8.91 -32.30
CA SER A 114 37.14 9.83 -31.23
C SER A 114 35.63 10.09 -31.31
N TYR A 115 34.94 10.04 -30.18
CA TYR A 115 33.49 10.19 -30.07
C TYR A 115 33.06 11.66 -30.01
N GLU A 116 33.27 12.43 -31.07
CA GLU A 116 32.59 13.72 -31.22
C GLU A 116 31.91 13.75 -32.59
N GLU A 117 30.62 14.09 -32.59
CA GLU A 117 29.70 14.18 -33.74
C GLU A 117 29.13 12.88 -34.31
N VAL A 118 27.91 12.53 -33.89
CA VAL A 118 26.72 12.77 -34.75
C VAL A 118 25.43 12.51 -33.96
N ASN A 119 24.68 13.60 -33.80
CA ASN A 119 23.28 13.61 -33.46
C ASN A 119 22.51 13.40 -34.78
N GLY A 120 21.75 12.30 -34.91
CA GLY A 120 20.85 12.14 -36.06
C GLY A 120 20.47 10.70 -36.42
N VAL A 121 19.28 10.28 -35.95
CA VAL A 121 18.30 9.47 -36.70
C VAL A 121 18.66 7.99 -37.01
N PHE A 122 18.10 7.12 -36.15
CA PHE A 122 17.59 5.76 -36.39
C PHE A 122 18.47 4.70 -37.07
N SER A 123 18.79 3.66 -36.29
CA SER A 123 18.43 2.29 -36.69
C SER A 123 18.10 1.40 -35.47
N PRO A 124 17.12 0.49 -35.61
CA PRO A 124 16.55 -0.28 -34.52
C PRO A 124 17.32 -1.59 -34.31
N SER A 125 17.94 -1.76 -33.14
CA SER A 125 18.46 -3.07 -32.74
C SER A 125 18.28 -3.27 -31.24
N THR A 126 17.26 -4.07 -30.92
CA THR A 126 17.27 -5.09 -29.86
C THR A 126 17.77 -4.64 -28.49
N TYR A 127 16.94 -3.90 -27.77
CA TYR A 127 17.06 -3.73 -26.32
C TYR A 127 16.04 -4.64 -25.62
N GLU A 128 16.36 -5.94 -25.54
CA GLU A 128 15.63 -6.87 -24.67
C GLU A 128 16.08 -6.81 -23.20
N GLY A 129 17.13 -6.04 -22.86
CA GLY A 129 17.65 -5.95 -21.49
C GLY A 129 17.56 -4.58 -20.81
N VAL A 130 17.22 -3.49 -21.52
CA VAL A 130 17.33 -2.11 -20.97
C VAL A 130 16.01 -1.55 -20.44
N THR A 131 14.86 -2.11 -20.85
CA THR A 131 13.56 -1.53 -20.44
C THR A 131 13.25 -1.73 -18.95
N ASP A 132 13.78 -2.78 -18.33
CA ASP A 132 13.63 -2.99 -16.87
C ASP A 132 14.49 -2.02 -16.05
N ALA A 133 15.68 -1.64 -16.57
CA ALA A 133 16.54 -0.64 -15.95
C ALA A 133 15.96 0.79 -16.00
N MET A 134 15.01 1.04 -16.89
CA MET A 134 14.42 2.37 -17.11
C MET A 134 13.02 2.52 -16.49
N GLY A 135 12.49 1.47 -15.83
CA GLY A 135 11.25 1.53 -15.05
C GLY A 135 9.95 1.51 -15.86
N TYR A 136 10.00 1.23 -17.17
CA TYR A 136 8.82 1.13 -18.03
C TYR A 136 8.37 -0.32 -18.20
N PHE A 137 7.06 -0.55 -18.40
CA PHE A 137 6.55 -1.90 -18.70
C PHE A 137 5.40 -1.88 -19.72
N LEU A 138 5.23 -3.00 -20.43
CA LEU A 138 4.09 -3.22 -21.31
C LEU A 138 2.89 -3.72 -20.50
N GLY A 139 1.75 -3.05 -20.65
CA GLY A 139 0.51 -3.42 -20.01
C GLY A 139 -0.61 -3.69 -21.01
N GLU A 140 -1.46 -4.67 -20.71
CA GLU A 140 -2.70 -4.91 -21.44
C GLU A 140 -3.88 -4.27 -20.70
N VAL A 141 -4.74 -3.58 -21.43
CA VAL A 141 -5.95 -2.98 -20.89
C VAL A 141 -6.96 -4.06 -20.53
N VAL A 142 -7.30 -4.17 -19.25
CA VAL A 142 -8.33 -5.10 -18.74
C VAL A 142 -9.68 -4.42 -18.52
N HIS A 143 -9.69 -3.07 -18.46
CA HIS A 143 -10.90 -2.27 -18.28
C HIS A 143 -10.94 -1.07 -19.24
N PRO A 144 -12.09 -0.78 -19.88
CA PRO A 144 -12.20 0.31 -20.83
C PRO A 144 -12.26 1.65 -20.08
N TYR A 145 -11.72 2.70 -20.70
CA TYR A 145 -11.74 4.05 -20.13
C TYR A 145 -11.91 5.09 -21.23
N GLN A 146 -12.85 6.02 -21.02
CA GLN A 146 -13.05 7.16 -21.91
C GLN A 146 -12.39 8.39 -21.27
N ALA A 147 -11.44 8.97 -21.98
CA ALA A 147 -10.73 10.18 -21.56
C ALA A 147 -11.73 11.32 -21.33
N LYS A 148 -11.62 11.96 -20.16
CA LYS A 148 -12.42 13.13 -19.77
C LYS A 148 -11.74 14.44 -20.12
N SER A 149 -10.45 14.39 -20.41
CA SER A 149 -9.61 15.52 -20.82
C SER A 149 -8.69 15.14 -21.98
N ASP A 150 -8.08 16.14 -22.61
CA ASP A 150 -7.10 16.00 -23.68
C ASP A 150 -5.77 15.38 -23.21
N VAL A 151 -5.47 15.49 -21.92
CA VAL A 151 -4.29 14.89 -21.29
C VAL A 151 -4.46 13.42 -20.91
N GLU A 152 -5.67 12.86 -21.08
CA GLU A 152 -5.98 11.45 -20.76
C GLU A 152 -6.02 10.56 -22.02
N LEU A 153 -5.73 9.28 -21.82
CA LEU A 153 -5.81 8.24 -22.86
C LEU A 153 -7.15 7.54 -22.85
N ASN A 154 -7.67 7.26 -24.05
CA ASN A 154 -8.76 6.31 -24.19
C ASN A 154 -8.20 4.89 -24.14
N LEU A 155 -8.84 4.03 -23.34
CA LEU A 155 -8.46 2.63 -23.20
C LEU A 155 -9.57 1.73 -23.75
N PHE A 156 -9.18 0.76 -24.56
CA PHE A 156 -10.05 -0.29 -25.06
C PHE A 156 -9.52 -1.64 -24.56
N ILE A 157 -10.42 -2.52 -24.09
CA ILE A 157 -10.02 -3.82 -23.54
C ILE A 157 -9.22 -4.60 -24.61
N GLY A 158 -8.08 -5.15 -24.21
CA GLY A 158 -7.17 -5.89 -25.08
C GLY A 158 -6.16 -5.01 -25.85
N ASP A 159 -6.28 -3.69 -25.80
CA ASP A 159 -5.23 -2.80 -26.30
C ASP A 159 -3.99 -2.86 -25.37
N TYR A 160 -2.83 -2.57 -25.95
CA TYR A 160 -1.57 -2.51 -25.23
C TYR A 160 -1.14 -1.07 -25.01
N VAL A 161 -0.58 -0.80 -23.83
CA VAL A 161 -0.03 0.50 -23.46
C VAL A 161 1.35 0.33 -22.84
N ILE A 162 2.26 1.25 -23.13
CA ILE A 162 3.56 1.31 -22.46
C ILE A 162 3.40 2.24 -21.26
N VAL A 163 3.54 1.71 -20.05
CA VAL A 163 3.49 2.50 -18.82
C VAL A 163 4.89 2.98 -18.49
N ARG A 164 5.08 4.30 -18.40
CA ARG A 164 6.39 4.93 -18.16
C ARG A 164 6.57 5.39 -16.72
N LYS A 165 5.48 5.82 -16.07
CA LYS A 165 5.51 6.32 -14.69
C LYS A 165 4.18 6.05 -14.01
N VAL A 166 4.24 5.62 -12.75
CA VAL A 166 3.06 5.47 -11.88
C VAL A 166 3.12 6.55 -10.80
N SER A 167 2.03 7.30 -10.64
CA SER A 167 1.86 8.31 -9.61
C SER A 167 1.19 7.70 -8.38
N ASN A 168 1.33 8.35 -7.22
CA ASN A 168 0.75 7.90 -5.95
C ASN A 168 -0.79 8.02 -5.86
N ASN A 169 -1.43 8.55 -6.90
CA ASN A 169 -2.87 8.80 -6.98
C ASN A 169 -3.61 7.75 -7.84
N GLU A 170 -3.01 6.57 -8.05
CA GLU A 170 -3.55 5.49 -8.89
C GLU A 170 -3.64 5.84 -10.39
N TRP A 171 -2.97 6.89 -10.83
CA TRP A 171 -2.80 7.21 -12.25
C TRP A 171 -1.41 6.84 -12.74
N ALA A 172 -1.35 6.46 -14.01
CA ALA A 172 -0.12 6.20 -14.72
C ALA A 172 -0.03 7.06 -15.97
N GLU A 173 1.17 7.52 -16.27
CA GLU A 173 1.51 8.13 -17.54
C GLU A 173 1.99 7.03 -18.48
N GLY A 174 1.32 6.92 -19.62
CA GLY A 174 1.62 5.89 -20.60
C GLY A 174 1.48 6.39 -22.03
N GLU A 175 1.77 5.48 -22.94
CA GLU A 175 1.70 5.71 -24.37
C GLU A 175 0.88 4.58 -25.00
N SER A 176 -0.16 4.96 -25.74
CA SER A 176 -0.97 4.04 -26.52
C SER A 176 -0.95 4.50 -27.98
N LYS A 177 -0.54 3.61 -28.88
CA LYS A 177 -0.39 3.91 -30.32
C LYS A 177 0.60 5.06 -30.53
N GLU A 178 0.11 6.27 -30.79
CA GLU A 178 0.91 7.49 -31.02
C GLU A 178 0.52 8.62 -30.04
N ARG A 179 -0.26 8.32 -29.00
CA ARG A 179 -0.70 9.30 -28.01
C ARG A 179 -0.14 8.96 -26.65
N GLU A 180 0.41 10.00 -26.03
CA GLU A 180 0.82 10.02 -24.64
C GLU A 180 -0.30 10.60 -23.78
N GLY A 181 -0.46 10.09 -22.57
CA GLY A 181 -1.39 10.67 -21.62
C GLY A 181 -1.58 9.83 -20.37
N TRP A 182 -2.46 10.34 -19.52
CA TRP A 182 -2.80 9.76 -18.24
C TRP A 182 -3.86 8.68 -18.39
N LEU A 183 -3.66 7.57 -17.68
CA LEU A 183 -4.60 6.47 -17.61
C LEU A 183 -4.72 5.95 -16.17
N PRO A 184 -5.88 5.40 -15.77
CA PRO A 184 -6.00 4.75 -14.47
C PRO A 184 -5.11 3.51 -14.40
N PHE A 185 -4.21 3.45 -13.42
CA PHE A 185 -3.22 2.37 -13.32
C PHE A 185 -3.87 0.99 -13.15
N GLY A 186 -4.93 0.89 -12.33
CA GLY A 186 -5.65 -0.36 -12.09
C GLY A 186 -6.43 -0.93 -13.29
N TYR A 187 -6.45 -0.22 -14.42
CA TYR A 187 -7.18 -0.63 -15.64
C TYR A 187 -6.26 -1.39 -16.60
N VAL A 188 -4.99 -1.54 -16.23
CA VAL A 188 -3.95 -2.15 -17.05
C VAL A 188 -3.19 -3.18 -16.24
N GLU A 189 -3.05 -4.37 -16.80
CA GLU A 189 -2.30 -5.47 -16.20
C GLU A 189 -0.92 -5.59 -16.86
N ARG A 190 0.15 -5.68 -16.06
CA ARG A 190 1.50 -5.88 -16.58
C ARG A 190 1.58 -7.21 -17.32
N ARG A 191 1.98 -7.17 -18.60
CA ARG A 191 2.27 -8.38 -19.37
C ARG A 191 3.76 -8.71 -19.25
N GLU A 192 4.06 -9.91 -18.78
CA GLU A 192 5.39 -10.50 -18.91
C GLU A 192 5.63 -10.74 -20.41
N ARG A 193 6.78 -10.29 -20.93
CA ARG A 193 7.09 -10.47 -22.36
C ARG A 193 7.07 -11.97 -22.66
N VAL A 194 6.04 -12.46 -23.35
CA VAL A 194 6.12 -13.77 -23.99
C VAL A 194 7.11 -13.58 -25.14
N LEU A 195 8.31 -14.15 -24.98
CA LEU A 195 9.26 -14.29 -26.05
C LEU A 195 8.51 -14.77 -27.29
N ALA A 196 8.62 -14.03 -28.39
CA ALA A 196 8.12 -14.43 -29.70
C ALA A 196 8.97 -15.58 -30.28
N SER A 197 9.16 -16.65 -29.51
CA SER A 197 9.77 -17.92 -29.91
C SER A 197 8.77 -19.06 -29.72
N LYS A 198 7.53 -18.86 -30.19
CA LYS A 198 6.58 -19.92 -30.56
C LYS A 198 5.73 -19.51 -31.77
N ALA A 199 6.39 -19.09 -32.84
CA ALA A 199 5.76 -18.93 -34.16
C ALA A 199 6.65 -19.50 -35.26
N THR A 200 7.01 -20.77 -35.13
CA THR A 200 7.39 -21.62 -36.27
C THR A 200 7.15 -23.06 -35.86
N GLU A 201 5.99 -23.59 -36.23
CA GLU A 201 5.92 -24.86 -36.94
C GLU A 201 4.56 -24.94 -37.64
N VAL A 202 4.63 -24.67 -38.94
CA VAL A 202 3.66 -25.10 -39.93
C VAL A 202 3.86 -26.60 -40.12
N PHE A 203 2.81 -27.39 -39.92
CA PHE A 203 2.53 -28.57 -40.74
C PHE A 203 1.01 -28.72 -40.87
#